data_AF-I2QUM0-F1
#
_entry.id   AF-I2QUM0-F1
#
_cell.length_a   1.000
_cell.length_b   1.000
_cell.length_c   1.000
_cell.angle_alpha   90.00
_cell.angle_beta   90.00
_cell.angle_gamma   90.00
#
_symmetry.space_group_name_H-M   'P 1'
#
loop_
_entity.id
_entity.type
_entity.pdbx_description
1 polymer ?
#
loop_
_entity_poly.entity_id
_entity_poly.type
_entity_poly.pdbx_seq_one_letter_code
_entity_poly.pdbx_strand_id
1 'polypeptide(L)'
;MKPRIIASREQLLQVVRDRRDELDLSHDTLDGITGLQGGYVSKLLADPPVRGFGEMSLQAVLDALGLRIGFAVIMEDPDRVERVRARWRPRKRRPNAKTAAAAPPPETLWCVASDPQITPNADGTNLTEANNGKQHENDRRPDQA
;
A
#
# COMPACT_ATOMS: atom_id res chain seq x y z
N MET A 1 16.83 -15.13 -2.55
CA MET A 1 17.61 -14.13 -1.78
C MET A 1 17.45 -14.37 -0.28
N LYS A 2 18.52 -14.21 0.52
CA LYS A 2 18.46 -14.24 2.01
C LYS A 2 18.20 -12.82 2.55
N PRO A 3 17.50 -12.65 3.70
CA PRO A 3 17.31 -11.33 4.29
C PRO A 3 18.64 -10.69 4.67
N ARG A 4 18.79 -9.38 4.43
CA ARG A 4 20.00 -8.60 4.70
C ARG A 4 19.64 -7.35 5.49
N ILE A 5 20.49 -6.96 6.43
CA ILE A 5 20.35 -5.73 7.20
C ILE A 5 21.07 -4.62 6.43
N ILE A 6 20.36 -3.52 6.19
CA ILE A 6 20.88 -2.35 5.48
C ILE A 6 20.80 -1.12 6.39
N ALA A 7 21.85 -0.30 6.38
CA ALA A 7 21.98 0.92 7.18
C ALA A 7 22.16 2.18 6.33
N SER A 8 22.37 2.04 5.01
CA SER A 8 22.58 3.16 4.10
C SER A 8 21.84 2.99 2.77
N ARG A 9 21.69 4.10 2.05
CA ARG A 9 21.06 4.13 0.73
C ARG A 9 21.88 3.34 -0.30
N GLU A 10 23.20 3.37 -0.20
CA GLU A 10 24.12 2.65 -1.09
C GLU A 10 23.96 1.15 -0.90
N GLN A 11 23.81 0.70 0.36
CA GLN A 11 23.54 -0.71 0.66
C GLN A 11 22.17 -1.15 0.10
N LEU A 12 21.14 -0.30 0.20
CA LEU A 12 19.84 -0.56 -0.43
C LEU A 12 20.00 -0.72 -1.96
N LEU A 13 20.70 0.20 -2.62
CA LEU A 13 20.96 0.11 -4.05
C LEU A 13 21.71 -1.17 -4.42
N GLN A 14 22.71 -1.55 -3.64
CA GLN A 14 23.47 -2.77 -3.90
C GLN A 14 22.60 -4.02 -3.79
N VAL A 15 21.74 -4.10 -2.76
CA VAL A 15 20.78 -5.20 -2.61
C VAL A 15 19.84 -5.30 -3.81
N VAL A 16 19.38 -4.16 -4.33
CA VAL A 16 18.50 -4.11 -5.51
C VAL A 16 19.25 -4.54 -6.78
N ARG A 17 20.50 -4.08 -6.97
CA ARG A 17 21.36 -4.48 -8.10
C ARG A 17 21.68 -5.97 -8.06
N ASP A 18 22.12 -6.49 -6.91
CA ASP A 18 22.39 -7.90 -6.70
C ASP A 18 21.15 -8.74 -7.04
N ARG A 19 19.96 -8.30 -6.61
CA ARG A 19 18.72 -9.04 -6.88
C ARG A 19 18.35 -9.02 -8.37
N ARG A 20 18.53 -7.90 -9.05
CA ARG A 20 18.37 -7.81 -10.51
C ARG A 20 19.30 -8.80 -11.20
N ASP A 21 20.57 -8.83 -10.79
CA ASP A 21 21.59 -9.68 -11.40
C ASP A 21 21.35 -11.17 -11.09
N GLU A 22 20.88 -11.51 -9.88
CA GLU A 22 20.40 -12.85 -9.52
C GLU A 22 19.25 -13.35 -10.41
N LEU A 23 18.43 -12.42 -10.91
CA LEU A 23 17.27 -12.71 -11.78
C LEU A 23 17.59 -12.57 -13.27
N ASP A 24 18.81 -12.14 -13.62
CA ASP A 24 19.25 -11.84 -14.99
C ASP A 24 18.29 -10.92 -15.77
N LEU A 25 17.76 -9.90 -15.09
CA LEU A 25 16.81 -8.96 -15.68
C LEU A 25 17.49 -7.73 -16.26
N SER A 26 17.13 -7.38 -17.50
CA SER A 26 17.54 -6.12 -18.11
C SER A 26 16.81 -4.92 -17.49
N HIS A 27 17.37 -3.71 -17.63
CA HIS A 27 16.70 -2.49 -17.16
C HIS A 27 15.41 -2.20 -17.93
N ASP A 28 15.39 -2.49 -19.24
CA ASP A 28 14.21 -2.29 -20.08
C ASP A 28 13.06 -3.22 -19.67
N THR A 29 13.38 -4.48 -19.34
CA THR A 29 12.41 -5.43 -18.79
C THR A 29 11.84 -4.94 -17.46
N LEU A 30 12.68 -4.40 -16.57
CA LEU A 30 12.22 -3.82 -15.31
C LEU A 30 11.35 -2.58 -15.53
N ASP A 31 11.70 -1.69 -16.45
CA ASP A 31 10.86 -0.54 -16.80
C ASP A 31 9.47 -1.00 -17.27
N GLY A 32 9.42 -2.04 -18.10
CA GLY A 32 8.18 -2.66 -18.57
C GLY A 32 7.32 -3.26 -17.45
N ILE A 33 7.93 -4.00 -16.50
CA ILE A 33 7.22 -4.61 -15.37
C ILE A 33 6.71 -3.54 -14.39
N THR A 34 7.54 -2.53 -14.11
CA THR A 34 7.21 -1.47 -13.14
C THR A 34 6.21 -0.45 -13.68
N GLY A 35 5.99 -0.41 -15.00
CA GLY A 35 5.21 0.64 -15.65
C GLY A 35 5.89 2.02 -15.61
N LEU A 36 7.19 2.05 -15.33
CA LEU A 36 7.99 3.28 -15.34
C LEU A 36 8.37 3.63 -16.78
N GLN A 37 8.71 4.91 -17.01
CA GLN A 37 9.22 5.34 -18.31
C GLN A 37 10.50 4.58 -18.66
N GLY A 38 10.63 4.13 -19.91
CA GLY A 38 11.85 3.46 -20.39
C GLY A 38 13.12 4.27 -20.10
N GLY A 39 14.13 3.58 -19.56
CA GLY A 39 15.40 4.14 -19.10
C GLY A 39 15.33 4.81 -17.73
N TYR A 40 14.20 4.76 -17.02
CA TYR A 40 14.11 5.32 -15.67
C TYR A 40 14.82 4.44 -14.65
N VAL A 41 14.64 3.12 -14.71
CA VAL A 41 15.36 2.16 -13.86
C VAL A 41 16.87 2.24 -14.06
N SER A 42 17.35 2.43 -15.29
CA SER A 42 18.80 2.65 -15.54
C SER A 42 19.35 3.85 -14.76
N LYS A 43 18.58 4.95 -14.64
CA LYS A 43 19.02 6.14 -13.89
C LYS A 43 19.00 5.93 -12.37
N LEU A 44 18.08 5.10 -11.88
CA LEU A 44 17.98 4.75 -10.47
C LEU A 44 19.12 3.81 -10.03
N LEU A 45 19.45 2.83 -10.87
CA LEU A 45 20.42 1.77 -10.56
C LEU A 45 21.83 2.04 -11.09
N ALA A 46 22.05 3.10 -11.86
CA ALA A 46 23.38 3.53 -12.33
C ALA A 46 24.36 3.72 -11.17
N ASP A 47 25.65 3.51 -11.43
CA ASP A 47 26.74 3.76 -10.48
C ASP A 47 27.70 4.83 -11.04
N PRO A 48 27.74 6.06 -10.49
CA PRO A 48 26.89 6.58 -9.41
C PRO A 48 25.42 6.79 -9.83
N PRO A 49 24.46 6.78 -8.89
CA PRO A 49 23.04 6.91 -9.21
C PRO A 49 22.72 8.33 -9.67
N VAL A 50 22.22 8.45 -10.89
CA VAL A 50 21.82 9.74 -11.49
C VAL A 50 20.55 10.28 -10.84
N ARG A 51 19.67 9.39 -10.36
CA ARG A 51 18.41 9.77 -9.70
C ARG A 51 18.17 8.99 -8.41
N GLY A 52 17.53 9.65 -7.44
CA GLY A 52 17.07 9.03 -6.20
C GLY A 52 15.76 8.26 -6.37
N PHE A 53 15.55 7.23 -5.55
CA PHE A 53 14.24 6.61 -5.43
C PHE A 53 13.25 7.61 -4.80
N GLY A 54 12.21 7.96 -5.55
CA GLY A 54 10.99 8.51 -4.97
C GLY A 54 10.09 7.40 -4.43
N GLU A 55 9.06 7.79 -3.68
CA GLU A 55 8.10 6.87 -3.04
C GLU A 55 7.51 5.84 -4.02
N MET A 56 6.91 6.30 -5.12
CA MET A 56 6.31 5.41 -6.14
C MET A 56 7.35 4.51 -6.80
N SER A 57 8.51 5.07 -7.18
CA SER A 57 9.56 4.30 -7.86
C SER A 57 10.20 3.25 -6.96
N LEU A 58 10.33 3.53 -5.66
CA LEU A 58 10.87 2.56 -4.71
C LEU A 58 9.94 1.36 -4.62
N GLN A 59 8.65 1.61 -4.41
CA GLN A 59 7.65 0.55 -4.29
C GLN A 59 7.57 -0.28 -5.58
N ALA A 60 7.47 0.37 -6.74
CA ALA A 60 7.38 -0.32 -8.02
C ALA A 60 8.58 -1.23 -8.29
N VAL A 61 9.80 -0.75 -8.04
CA VAL A 61 11.03 -1.54 -8.25
C VAL A 61 11.12 -2.71 -7.27
N LEU A 62 10.73 -2.50 -6.00
CA LEU A 62 10.70 -3.59 -5.01
C LEU A 62 9.68 -4.66 -5.41
N ASP A 63 8.47 -4.27 -5.81
CA ASP A 63 7.42 -5.19 -6.25
C ASP A 63 7.86 -5.98 -7.50
N ALA A 64 8.46 -5.31 -8.49
CA ALA A 64 8.98 -5.94 -9.70
C ALA A 64 10.09 -6.98 -9.43
N LEU A 65 10.90 -6.76 -8.39
CA LEU A 65 11.97 -7.69 -7.99
C LEU A 65 11.53 -8.72 -6.94
N GLY A 66 10.26 -8.69 -6.52
CA GLY A 66 9.73 -9.54 -5.47
C GLY A 66 10.35 -9.28 -4.09
N LEU A 67 10.75 -8.04 -3.83
CA LEU A 67 11.37 -7.61 -2.58
C LEU A 67 10.35 -6.85 -1.71
N ARG A 68 10.52 -6.95 -0.40
CA ARG A 68 9.79 -6.13 0.58
C ARG A 68 10.72 -5.70 1.70
N ILE A 69 10.44 -4.53 2.28
CA ILE A 69 11.11 -4.07 3.50
C ILE A 69 10.46 -4.79 4.67
N GLY A 70 11.21 -5.69 5.33
CA GLY A 70 10.70 -6.49 6.44
C GLY A 70 10.64 -5.72 7.76
N PHE A 71 11.71 -5.01 8.09
CA PHE A 71 11.79 -4.20 9.31
C PHE A 71 12.65 -2.95 9.05
N ALA A 72 12.31 -1.85 9.73
CA ALA A 72 13.06 -0.60 9.69
C ALA A 72 13.33 -0.13 11.11
N VAL A 73 14.61 -0.05 11.49
CA VAL A 73 15.03 0.49 12.79
C VAL A 73 15.41 1.94 12.59
N ILE A 74 14.68 2.85 13.22
CA ILE A 74 14.98 4.28 13.21
C ILE A 74 15.68 4.61 14.52
N MET A 75 16.94 5.02 14.42
CA MET A 75 17.76 5.42 15.56
C MET A 75 18.14 6.89 15.43
N GLU A 76 18.23 7.55 16.58
CA GLU A 76 18.71 8.92 16.66
C GLU A 76 20.25 8.93 16.59
N ASP A 77 20.79 9.67 15.62
CA ASP A 77 22.23 9.89 15.48
C ASP A 77 22.61 11.12 16.31
N PRO A 78 23.32 10.95 17.44
CA PRO A 78 23.60 12.03 18.38
C PRO A 78 24.40 13.16 17.74
N ASP A 79 25.29 12.84 16.80
CA ASP A 79 26.11 13.84 16.11
C ASP A 79 25.26 14.67 15.14
N ARG A 80 24.29 14.03 14.46
CA ARG A 80 23.33 14.76 13.61
C ARG A 80 22.43 15.65 14.44
N VAL A 81 21.96 15.16 15.57
CA VAL A 81 21.07 15.89 16.47
C VAL A 81 21.76 17.14 16.96
N GLU A 82 22.98 17.04 17.48
CA GLU A 82 23.71 18.21 17.99
C GLU A 82 23.85 19.31 16.93
N ARG A 83 24.09 18.94 15.66
CA ARG A 83 24.17 19.89 14.54
C ARG A 83 22.86 20.62 14.24
N VAL A 84 21.71 19.98 14.41
CA VAL A 84 20.40 20.54 14.02
C VAL A 84 19.57 21.03 15.20
N ARG A 85 19.93 20.65 16.43
CA ARG A 85 19.16 20.90 17.65
C ARG A 85 18.87 22.39 17.85
N ALA A 86 19.87 23.25 17.62
CA ALA A 86 19.72 24.70 17.72
C ALA A 86 18.68 25.29 16.75
N ARG A 87 18.35 24.60 15.66
CA ARG A 87 17.38 25.05 14.64
C ARG A 87 15.96 24.58 14.93
N TRP A 88 15.76 23.66 15.87
CA TRP A 88 14.44 23.13 16.19
C TRP A 88 13.61 24.17 16.95
N ARG A 89 12.47 24.56 16.38
CA ARG A 89 11.46 25.36 17.09
C ARG A 89 10.28 24.48 17.46
N PRO A 90 9.90 24.39 18.74
CA PRO A 90 8.75 23.60 19.15
C PRO A 90 7.49 24.14 18.48
N ARG A 91 6.68 23.23 17.91
CA ARG A 91 5.41 23.59 17.30
C ARG A 91 4.49 24.16 18.39
N LYS A 92 4.03 25.41 18.21
CA LYS A 92 2.98 25.99 19.06
C LYS A 92 1.72 25.14 18.92
N ARG A 93 1.45 24.29 19.91
CA ARG A 93 0.17 23.58 19.99
C ARG A 93 -0.89 24.59 20.40
N ARG A 94 -2.06 24.56 19.74
CA ARG A 94 -3.23 25.26 20.30
C ARG A 94 -3.43 24.67 21.71
N PRO A 95 -3.70 25.50 22.73
CA PRO A 95 -4.10 24.97 24.02
C PRO A 95 -5.27 24.05 23.74
N ASN A 96 -5.12 22.78 24.10
CA ASN A 96 -6.19 21.81 24.00
C ASN A 96 -7.31 22.42 24.85
N ALA A 97 -8.35 22.98 24.21
CA ALA A 97 -9.56 23.34 24.92
C ALA A 97 -9.94 22.04 25.58
N LYS A 98 -9.80 22.00 26.92
CA LYS A 98 -10.04 20.81 27.71
C LYS A 98 -11.32 20.21 27.14
N THR A 99 -11.25 18.98 26.63
CA THR A 99 -12.42 18.14 26.57
C THR A 99 -12.93 18.19 28.00
N ALA A 100 -13.93 19.04 28.25
CA ALA A 100 -14.63 19.06 29.51
C ALA A 100 -15.00 17.61 29.72
N ALA A 101 -14.58 17.06 30.86
CA ALA A 101 -14.72 15.65 31.17
C ALA A 101 -16.11 15.19 30.76
N ALA A 102 -16.21 14.51 29.62
CA ALA A 102 -17.33 13.66 29.37
C ALA A 102 -17.21 12.63 30.48
N ALA A 103 -18.20 12.61 31.38
CA ALA A 103 -18.31 11.59 32.39
C ALA A 103 -17.97 10.23 31.75
N PRO A 104 -17.20 9.35 32.43
CA PRO A 104 -17.01 8.01 31.91
C PRO A 104 -18.39 7.45 31.54
N PRO A 105 -18.59 6.93 30.31
CA PRO A 105 -19.86 6.32 29.97
C PRO A 105 -20.18 5.26 31.04
N PRO A 106 -21.42 5.18 31.53
CA PRO A 106 -21.78 4.15 32.50
C PRO A 106 -21.39 2.79 31.91
N GLU A 107 -20.78 1.94 32.74
CA GLU A 107 -20.14 0.64 32.41
C GLU A 107 -21.09 -0.41 31.78
N THR A 108 -22.28 -0.03 31.36
CA THR A 108 -23.34 -0.92 30.88
C THR A 108 -23.51 -0.99 29.37
N LEU A 109 -22.73 -0.23 28.58
CA LEU A 109 -22.67 -0.40 27.12
C LEU A 109 -21.43 -1.20 26.74
N TRP A 110 -21.35 -2.43 27.22
CA TRP A 110 -20.65 -3.46 26.46
C TRP A 110 -21.44 -3.62 25.15
N CYS A 111 -20.76 -3.45 24.03
CA CYS A 111 -21.25 -3.96 22.77
C CYS A 111 -21.49 -5.45 22.98
N VAL A 112 -22.75 -5.84 23.16
CA VAL A 112 -23.19 -7.20 22.93
C VAL A 112 -22.86 -7.45 21.46
N ALA A 113 -21.74 -8.12 21.21
CA ALA A 113 -21.55 -8.85 19.98
C ALA A 113 -22.80 -9.72 19.86
N SER A 114 -23.71 -9.36 18.96
CA SER A 114 -24.90 -10.14 18.71
C SER A 114 -24.42 -11.54 18.34
N ASP A 115 -24.68 -12.47 19.25
CA ASP A 115 -24.50 -13.90 19.05
C ASP A 115 -25.26 -14.29 17.78
N PRO A 116 -24.61 -14.74 16.69
CA PRO A 116 -25.34 -15.30 15.57
C PRO A 116 -25.72 -16.74 15.95
N GLN A 117 -26.78 -16.90 16.74
CA GLN A 117 -27.49 -18.17 16.81
C GLN A 117 -28.19 -18.38 15.45
N ILE A 118 -27.44 -18.93 14.50
CA ILE A 118 -28.00 -19.60 13.33
C ILE A 118 -28.63 -20.88 13.85
N THR A 119 -29.96 -20.91 13.96
CA THR A 119 -30.72 -22.15 13.98
C THR A 119 -31.43 -22.33 12.65
N PRO A 120 -31.41 -23.54 12.06
CA PRO A 120 -32.15 -23.83 10.85
C PRO A 120 -33.59 -24.18 11.25
N ASN A 121 -34.54 -23.26 11.08
CA ASN A 121 -35.94 -23.67 11.05
C ASN A 121 -36.35 -23.93 9.60
N ALA A 122 -36.35 -25.23 9.31
CA ALA A 122 -37.24 -25.83 8.33
C ALA A 122 -38.71 -25.49 8.67
N ASP A 123 -39.54 -25.60 7.64
CA ASP A 123 -41.00 -25.43 7.61
C ASP A 123 -41.51 -24.03 7.27
N GLY A 124 -41.84 -23.89 5.98
CA GLY A 124 -42.49 -22.73 5.38
C GLY A 124 -42.82 -23.02 3.92
N THR A 125 -43.61 -24.06 3.68
CA THR A 125 -44.29 -24.35 2.42
C THR A 125 -45.00 -23.09 1.92
N ASN A 126 -44.78 -22.71 0.66
CA ASN A 126 -45.85 -22.47 -0.30
C ASN A 126 -45.31 -22.43 -1.72
N LEU A 127 -45.65 -23.52 -2.42
CA LEU A 127 -45.78 -23.62 -3.86
C LEU A 127 -46.92 -22.70 -4.31
N THR A 128 -46.72 -21.80 -5.28
CA THR A 128 -47.74 -21.48 -6.29
C THR A 128 -47.06 -20.92 -7.53
N GLU A 129 -47.47 -21.47 -8.65
CA GLU A 129 -46.89 -21.40 -9.97
C GLU A 129 -47.29 -20.12 -10.74
N ALA A 130 -46.62 -19.99 -11.89
CA ALA A 130 -47.19 -19.61 -13.18
C ALA A 130 -47.40 -18.11 -13.53
N ASN A 131 -46.50 -17.67 -14.43
CA ASN A 131 -46.79 -17.37 -15.83
C ASN A 131 -47.57 -16.08 -16.18
N ASN A 132 -46.93 -15.15 -16.91
CA ASN A 132 -47.17 -14.96 -18.36
C ASN A 132 -46.50 -13.69 -18.93
N GLY A 133 -45.75 -13.91 -20.00
CA GLY A 133 -45.53 -13.08 -21.21
C GLY A 133 -45.64 -11.55 -21.17
N LYS A 134 -44.62 -10.89 -21.72
CA LYS A 134 -44.69 -10.40 -23.11
C LYS A 134 -43.34 -9.89 -23.62
N GLN A 135 -43.05 -10.32 -24.85
CA GLN A 135 -42.02 -9.85 -25.76
C GLN A 135 -42.12 -8.33 -25.99
N HIS A 136 -40.99 -7.67 -26.24
CA HIS A 136 -40.83 -6.89 -27.46
C HIS A 136 -39.37 -6.70 -27.83
N GLU A 137 -39.03 -7.35 -28.93
CA GLU A 137 -37.90 -7.14 -29.83
C GLU A 137 -38.03 -5.78 -30.54
N ASN A 138 -36.90 -5.10 -30.78
CA ASN A 138 -36.66 -4.30 -32.00
C ASN A 138 -35.21 -3.75 -32.04
N ASP A 139 -34.36 -4.49 -32.76
CA ASP A 139 -33.72 -4.06 -34.00
C ASP A 139 -33.18 -2.61 -34.12
N ARG A 140 -31.85 -2.48 -34.19
CA ARG A 140 -31.17 -1.39 -34.91
C ARG A 140 -29.95 -1.94 -35.65
N ARG A 141 -30.09 -2.07 -36.97
CA ARG A 141 -29.02 -2.24 -37.96
C ARG A 141 -27.96 -1.13 -37.86
N PRO A 142 -26.69 -1.42 -38.18
CA PRO A 142 -25.73 -0.42 -38.62
C PRO A 142 -25.77 -0.31 -40.15
N ASP A 143 -25.76 0.90 -40.68
CA ASP A 143 -25.43 1.15 -42.08
C ASP A 143 -24.86 2.57 -42.25
N GLN A 144 -23.93 2.66 -43.21
CA GLN A 144 -23.34 3.85 -43.86
C GLN A 144 -22.12 4.48 -43.19
N ALA A 145 -21.05 4.83 -43.90
CA ALA A 145 -20.65 4.65 -45.31
C ALA A 145 -19.14 4.99 -45.41
#